data_AF-A0A7W1J353-F1
#
_entry.id   AF-A0A7W1J353-F1
#
_cell.length_a   1.000
_cell.length_b   1.000
_cell.length_c   1.000
_cell.angle_alpha   90.00
_cell.angle_beta   90.00
_cell.angle_gamma   90.00
#
_symmetry.space_group_name_H-M   'P 1'
#
loop_
_entity.id
_entity.type
_entity.pdbx_description
1 polymer ?
#
loop_
_entity_poly.entity_id
_entity_poly.type
_entity_poly.pdbx_seq_one_letter_code
_entity_poly.pdbx_strand_id
1 'polypeptide(L)'
;MVRRNIGTVLVAAAVIVILLVAFILALAQDKLPELTLDLAVYLFATTLAVFVIGRMLAWREKRRWIVAKDWLHMILLETIDDLLKVLLPATVPREGVETDEEVTVYEVAGERIHFGETVAYSPLQLLVSPGEKDLQSHIFWYASELGPPRYAELARAALSDARAQARDMLATSGQILEADITAMVMSFDQAIAAAKRHVDSAASMRNEKLEDSPFHDVEESTTRRTREADRELAFVSSIIVESVVDSAIKPKAWLENEMLNREGQSPFRRLQL
;
A
#
# COMPACT_ATOMS: atom_id res chain seq x y z
N MET A 1 12.75 -7.37 39.12
CA MET A 1 12.21 -6.01 38.85
C MET A 1 12.78 -4.88 39.74
N VAL A 2 13.59 -5.13 40.77
CA VAL A 2 14.05 -4.08 41.72
C VAL A 2 15.34 -3.35 41.31
N ARG A 3 16.13 -3.91 40.37
CA ARG A 3 17.50 -3.40 40.06
C ARG A 3 17.57 -2.17 39.16
N ARG A 4 16.45 -1.71 38.57
CA ARG A 4 16.44 -0.63 37.55
C ARG A 4 16.19 0.78 38.12
N ASN A 5 15.84 0.91 39.42
CA ASN A 5 15.49 2.19 40.04
C ASN A 5 16.48 2.68 41.11
N ILE A 6 17.59 1.99 41.36
CA ILE A 6 18.55 2.39 42.41
C ILE A 6 19.16 3.76 42.09
N GLY A 7 19.46 4.03 40.81
CA GLY A 7 20.00 5.32 40.37
C GLY A 7 19.02 6.49 40.56
N THR A 8 17.74 6.29 40.24
CA THR A 8 16.70 7.30 40.44
C THR A 8 16.42 7.58 41.92
N VAL A 9 16.47 6.55 42.77
CA VAL A 9 16.33 6.70 44.23
C VAL A 9 17.50 7.47 44.84
N LEU A 10 18.74 7.20 44.40
CA LEU A 10 19.94 7.90 44.86
C LEU A 10 19.93 9.38 44.46
N VAL A 11 19.53 9.69 43.23
CA VAL A 11 19.38 11.07 42.75
C VAL A 11 18.28 11.79 43.53
N ALA A 12 17.13 11.15 43.76
CA ALA A 12 16.05 11.74 44.56
C ALA A 12 16.50 12.03 46.01
N ALA A 13 17.22 11.09 46.64
CA ALA A 13 17.75 11.29 47.99
C ALA A 13 18.75 12.46 48.07
N ALA A 14 19.66 12.57 47.09
CA ALA A 14 20.62 13.68 47.02
C ALA A 14 19.91 15.04 46.85
N VAL A 15 18.88 15.12 46.00
CA VAL A 15 18.09 16.34 45.81
C VAL A 15 17.37 16.75 47.10
N ILE A 16 16.80 15.80 47.83
CA ILE A 16 16.14 16.07 49.12
C ILE A 16 17.14 16.62 50.13
N VAL A 17 18.35 16.04 50.21
CA VAL A 17 19.40 16.52 51.12
C VAL A 17 19.84 17.95 50.75
N ILE A 18 20.02 18.25 49.46
CA ILE A 18 20.41 19.59 49.01
C ILE A 18 19.31 20.62 49.31
N LEU A 19 18.04 20.27 49.09
CA LEU A 19 16.90 21.13 49.44
C LEU A 19 16.81 21.39 50.94
N LEU A 20 17.04 20.37 51.77
CA LEU A 20 17.09 20.52 53.23
C LEU A 20 18.21 21.46 53.67
N VAL A 21 19.41 21.30 53.11
CA VAL A 21 20.57 22.17 53.41
C VAL A 21 20.29 23.61 52.98
N ALA A 22 19.73 23.81 51.78
CA ALA A 22 19.37 25.14 51.28
C ALA A 22 18.26 25.80 52.13
N PHE A 23 17.27 25.03 52.58
CA PHE A 23 16.21 25.50 53.46
C PHE A 23 16.75 25.95 54.82
N ILE A 24 17.64 25.15 55.44
CA ILE A 24 18.26 25.49 56.73
C ILE A 24 19.11 26.76 56.60
N LEU A 25 19.88 26.90 55.52
CA LEU A 25 20.68 28.10 55.24
C LEU A 25 19.81 29.35 55.01
N ALA A 26 18.73 29.24 54.24
CA ALA A 26 17.83 30.35 53.97
C ALA A 26 17.06 30.78 55.23
N LEU A 27 16.68 29.82 56.08
CA LEU A 27 16.08 30.09 57.40
C LEU A 27 17.06 30.82 58.31
N ALA A 28 18.34 30.38 58.34
CA ALA A 28 19.37 31.00 59.16
C ALA A 28 19.74 32.44 58.73
N GLN A 29 19.49 32.79 57.46
CA GLN A 29 19.79 34.11 56.89
C GLN A 29 18.56 35.00 56.68
N ASP A 30 17.37 34.56 57.12
CA ASP A 30 16.09 35.24 56.92
C ASP A 30 15.76 35.53 55.43
N LYS A 31 16.27 34.68 54.53
CA LYS A 31 16.16 34.78 53.06
C LYS A 31 15.20 33.74 52.45
N LEU A 32 14.31 33.20 53.27
CA LEU A 32 13.24 32.29 52.82
C LEU A 32 12.45 32.75 51.59
N PRO A 33 12.02 34.03 51.46
CA PRO A 33 11.31 34.48 50.27
C PRO A 33 12.18 34.45 49.00
N GLU A 34 13.49 34.73 49.11
CA GLU A 34 14.43 34.64 47.97
C GLU A 34 14.62 33.18 47.54
N LEU A 35 14.78 32.25 48.48
CA LEU A 35 14.88 30.81 48.19
C LEU A 35 13.61 30.28 47.51
N THR A 36 12.43 30.73 47.96
CA THR A 36 11.14 30.31 47.39
C THR A 36 11.00 30.78 45.95
N LEU A 37 11.41 32.02 45.66
CA LEU A 37 11.35 32.60 44.32
C LEU A 37 12.34 31.92 43.38
N ASP A 38 13.57 31.69 43.82
CA ASP A 38 14.59 31.00 43.02
C ASP A 38 14.18 29.55 42.73
N LEU A 39 13.68 28.84 43.73
CA LEU A 39 13.15 27.48 43.56
C LEU A 39 11.98 27.45 42.56
N ALA A 40 11.05 28.40 42.65
CA ALA A 40 9.92 28.50 41.73
C ALA A 40 10.39 28.77 40.28
N VAL A 41 11.39 29.63 40.09
CA VAL A 41 11.99 29.90 38.77
C VAL A 41 12.65 28.65 38.21
N TYR A 42 13.45 27.93 38.99
CA TYR A 42 14.10 26.70 38.54
C TYR A 42 13.10 25.58 38.22
N LEU A 43 12.05 25.42 39.04
CA LEU A 43 10.98 24.44 38.79
C LEU A 43 10.22 24.80 37.51
N PHE A 44 9.88 26.07 37.33
CA PHE A 44 9.22 26.53 36.11
C PHE A 44 10.10 26.32 34.88
N ALA A 45 11.38 26.71 34.94
CA ALA A 45 12.33 26.56 33.84
C ALA A 45 12.57 25.10 33.45
N THR A 46 12.71 24.20 34.43
CA THR A 46 12.87 22.76 34.18
C THR A 46 11.61 22.13 33.61
N THR A 47 10.43 22.49 34.12
CA THR A 47 9.14 22.00 33.59
C THR A 47 8.93 22.47 32.14
N LEU A 48 9.24 23.74 31.85
CA LEU A 48 9.18 24.30 30.51
C LEU A 48 10.18 23.61 29.57
N ALA A 49 11.42 23.38 30.00
CA ALA A 49 12.44 22.70 29.21
C ALA A 49 12.02 21.26 28.85
N VAL A 50 11.51 20.50 29.83
CA VAL A 50 11.00 19.13 29.61
C VAL A 50 9.82 19.17 28.63
N PHE A 51 8.90 20.12 28.78
CA PHE A 51 7.76 20.27 27.87
C PHE A 51 8.18 20.60 26.44
N VAL A 52 9.11 21.55 26.26
CA VAL A 52 9.61 21.95 24.94
C VAL A 52 10.37 20.81 24.27
N ILE A 53 11.27 20.13 25.00
CA ILE A 53 12.01 18.96 24.49
C ILE A 53 11.03 17.84 24.13
N GLY A 54 10.06 17.54 25.00
CA GLY A 54 9.03 16.55 24.74
C GLY A 54 8.20 16.88 23.49
N ARG A 55 7.83 18.16 23.31
CA ARG A 55 7.08 18.62 22.13
C ARG A 55 7.93 18.58 20.86
N MET A 56 9.22 18.90 20.95
CA MET A 56 10.16 18.83 19.83
C MET A 56 10.41 17.36 19.42
N LEU A 57 10.54 16.45 20.38
CA LEU A 57 10.63 15.01 20.14
C LEU A 57 9.34 14.47 19.51
N ALA A 58 8.18 14.81 20.06
CA ALA A 58 6.88 14.41 19.51
C ALA A 58 6.68 14.95 18.08
N TRP A 59 7.15 16.17 17.78
CA TRP A 59 7.10 16.74 16.45
C TRP A 59 8.05 16.03 15.46
N ARG A 60 9.27 15.67 15.90
CA ARG A 60 10.23 14.89 15.09
C ARG A 60 9.73 13.48 14.83
N GLU A 61 9.09 12.87 15.83
CA GLU A 61 8.45 11.57 15.71
C GLU A 61 7.29 11.65 14.72
N LYS A 62 6.39 12.62 14.87
CA LYS A 62 5.29 12.88 13.92
C LYS A 62 5.79 13.03 12.47
N ARG A 63 6.91 13.73 12.24
CA ARG A 63 7.53 13.81 10.90
C ARG A 63 7.99 12.45 10.36
N ARG A 64 8.62 11.62 11.20
CA ARG A 64 9.06 10.27 10.78
C ARG A 64 7.86 9.38 10.42
N TRP A 65 6.78 9.46 11.18
CA TRP A 65 5.55 8.71 10.89
C TRP A 65 4.89 9.16 9.58
N ILE A 66 4.91 10.46 9.26
CA ILE A 66 4.39 10.96 7.98
C ILE A 66 5.17 10.38 6.79
N VAL A 67 6.51 10.44 6.83
CA VAL A 67 7.35 9.89 5.76
C VAL A 67 7.16 8.37 5.60
N ALA A 68 7.08 7.64 6.70
CA ALA A 68 6.83 6.20 6.66
C ALA A 68 5.45 5.87 6.06
N LYS A 69 4.42 6.67 6.41
CA LYS A 69 3.07 6.53 5.85
C LYS A 69 3.06 6.83 4.35
N ASP A 70 3.76 7.88 3.92
CA ASP A 70 3.82 8.25 2.51
C ASP A 70 4.55 7.19 1.66
N TRP A 71 5.62 6.60 2.20
CA TRP A 71 6.30 5.47 1.57
C TRP A 71 5.39 4.24 1.43
N LEU A 72 4.56 3.98 2.44
CA LEU A 72 3.59 2.90 2.43
C LEU A 72 2.51 3.08 1.35
N HIS A 73 1.98 4.30 1.18
CA HIS A 73 1.02 4.59 0.11
C HIS A 73 1.64 4.37 -1.28
N MET A 74 2.90 4.79 -1.46
CA MET A 74 3.62 4.60 -2.72
C MET A 74 3.78 3.10 -3.03
N ILE A 75 4.21 2.28 -2.06
CA ILE A 75 4.36 0.84 -2.28
C ILE A 75 3.03 0.19 -2.67
N LEU A 76 1.94 0.57 -2.00
CA LEU A 76 0.63 0.02 -2.33
C LEU A 76 0.18 0.42 -3.74
N LEU A 77 0.43 1.67 -4.14
CA LEU A 77 0.13 2.17 -5.46
C LEU A 77 0.94 1.45 -6.55
N GLU A 78 2.25 1.29 -6.33
CA GLU A 78 3.16 0.55 -7.21
C GLU A 78 2.76 -0.92 -7.33
N THR A 79 2.40 -1.56 -6.22
CA THR A 79 1.90 -2.95 -6.20
C THR A 79 0.65 -3.10 -7.07
N ILE A 80 -0.28 -2.14 -6.98
CA ILE A 80 -1.50 -2.16 -7.79
C ILE A 80 -1.16 -1.94 -9.27
N ASP A 81 -0.31 -0.98 -9.61
CA ASP A 81 0.01 -0.69 -11.00
C ASP A 81 0.82 -1.78 -11.67
N ASP A 82 1.76 -2.41 -10.96
CA ASP A 82 2.51 -3.54 -11.49
C ASP A 82 1.62 -4.77 -11.68
N LEU A 83 0.65 -4.99 -10.78
CA LEU A 83 -0.40 -6.00 -10.99
C LEU A 83 -1.21 -5.70 -12.25
N LEU A 84 -1.67 -4.45 -12.44
CA LEU A 84 -2.46 -4.05 -13.60
C LEU A 84 -1.69 -4.15 -14.92
N LYS A 85 -0.42 -3.76 -14.96
CA LYS A 85 0.45 -3.88 -16.16
C LYS A 85 0.61 -5.33 -16.62
N VAL A 86 0.62 -6.27 -15.68
CA VAL A 86 0.78 -7.69 -16.00
C VAL A 86 -0.55 -8.30 -16.45
N LEU A 87 -1.64 -7.95 -15.78
CA LEU A 87 -2.97 -8.52 -16.05
C LEU A 87 -3.67 -7.93 -17.28
N LEU A 88 -3.37 -6.69 -17.66
CA LEU A 88 -4.03 -6.01 -18.76
C LEU A 88 -3.12 -5.90 -19.98
N PRO A 89 -3.66 -6.01 -21.21
CA PRO A 89 -2.93 -5.63 -22.40
C PRO A 89 -2.69 -4.11 -22.40
N ALA A 90 -1.55 -3.65 -22.94
CA ALA A 90 -1.29 -2.22 -23.10
C ALA A 90 -2.18 -1.60 -24.19
N THR A 91 -2.30 -2.30 -25.32
CA THR A 91 -3.16 -1.93 -26.46
C THR A 91 -3.90 -3.17 -26.97
N VAL A 92 -5.08 -2.96 -27.56
CA VAL A 92 -5.92 -4.00 -28.15
C VAL A 92 -6.40 -3.53 -29.53
N PRO A 93 -6.41 -4.37 -30.57
CA PRO A 93 -6.94 -3.99 -31.88
C PRO A 93 -8.41 -3.58 -31.79
N ARG A 94 -8.78 -2.51 -32.51
CA ARG A 94 -10.13 -1.99 -32.52
C ARG A 94 -11.05 -2.88 -33.37
N GLU A 95 -12.07 -3.45 -32.75
CA GLU A 95 -13.02 -4.31 -33.44
C GLU A 95 -13.87 -3.51 -34.44
N GLY A 96 -13.86 -3.91 -35.73
CA GLY A 96 -14.78 -3.38 -36.76
C GLY A 96 -14.25 -2.23 -37.63
N VAL A 97 -12.95 -1.91 -37.59
CA VAL A 97 -12.33 -0.93 -38.50
C VAL A 97 -11.27 -1.65 -39.37
N GLU A 98 -11.27 -1.41 -40.69
CA GLU A 98 -10.30 -2.01 -41.64
C GLU A 98 -8.88 -1.41 -41.51
N THR A 99 -8.68 -0.47 -40.60
CA THR A 99 -7.36 0.13 -40.28
C THR A 99 -6.75 -0.57 -39.07
N ASP A 100 -5.40 -0.62 -38.99
CA ASP A 100 -4.63 -1.03 -37.81
C ASP A 100 -4.80 -0.03 -36.64
N GLU A 101 -6.03 0.35 -36.32
CA GLU A 101 -6.33 1.20 -35.17
C GLU A 101 -6.29 0.36 -33.88
N GLU A 102 -5.41 0.77 -32.96
CA GLU A 102 -5.30 0.17 -31.63
C GLU A 102 -6.04 1.02 -30.59
N VAL A 103 -6.72 0.36 -29.66
CA VAL A 103 -7.30 0.94 -28.45
C VAL A 103 -6.28 0.82 -27.32
N THR A 104 -5.84 1.96 -26.80
CA THR A 104 -4.99 2.00 -25.59
C THR A 104 -5.82 1.69 -24.36
N VAL A 105 -5.49 0.60 -23.65
CA VAL A 105 -6.23 0.16 -22.46
C VAL A 105 -5.76 0.90 -21.22
N TYR A 106 -4.46 1.14 -21.12
CA TYR A 106 -3.88 2.00 -20.11
C TYR A 106 -2.72 2.80 -20.67
N GLU A 107 -2.50 3.98 -20.10
CA GLU A 107 -1.34 4.82 -20.38
C GLU A 107 -0.57 5.03 -19.08
N VAL A 108 0.76 5.02 -19.14
CA VAL A 108 1.57 5.50 -18.01
C VAL A 108 1.61 7.03 -18.11
N ALA A 109 0.57 7.68 -17.58
CA ALA A 109 0.37 9.12 -17.67
C ALA A 109 0.35 9.77 -16.28
N GLY A 110 1.08 10.88 -16.12
CA GLY A 110 0.99 11.72 -14.92
C GLY A 110 2.22 12.58 -14.65
N GLU A 111 2.04 13.60 -13.81
CA GLU A 111 3.16 14.26 -13.13
C GLU A 111 3.88 13.23 -12.26
N ARG A 112 5.22 13.30 -12.25
CA ARG A 112 6.04 12.42 -11.40
C ARG A 112 5.69 12.72 -9.95
N ILE A 113 5.19 11.70 -9.24
CA ILE A 113 4.91 11.85 -7.82
C ILE A 113 6.26 11.76 -7.09
N HIS A 114 6.58 12.82 -6.34
CA HIS A 114 7.87 12.99 -5.69
C HIS A 114 7.72 12.91 -4.17
N PHE A 115 8.43 11.97 -3.54
CA PHE A 115 8.48 11.84 -2.10
C PHE A 115 9.88 12.16 -1.55
N GLY A 116 9.99 13.28 -0.81
CA GLY A 116 11.27 13.72 -0.25
C GLY A 116 12.25 14.18 -1.33
N GLU A 117 13.51 13.71 -1.27
CA GLU A 117 14.58 14.03 -2.25
C GLU A 117 14.68 13.03 -3.41
N THR A 118 14.03 11.87 -3.32
CA THR A 118 14.14 10.82 -4.35
C THR A 118 12.87 10.00 -4.51
N VAL A 119 12.43 9.94 -5.77
CA VAL A 119 11.73 8.90 -6.52
C VAL A 119 10.68 9.60 -7.40
N ALA A 120 10.62 9.18 -8.65
CA ALA A 120 9.69 9.65 -9.67
C ALA A 120 8.78 8.47 -10.00
N TYR A 121 7.61 8.43 -9.38
CA TYR A 121 6.59 7.46 -9.74
C TYR A 121 5.68 8.05 -10.82
N SER A 122 5.43 7.31 -11.90
CA SER A 122 4.47 7.69 -12.94
C SER A 122 3.25 6.77 -12.83
N PRO A 123 2.08 7.30 -12.43
CA PRO A 123 0.86 6.51 -12.30
C PRO A 123 0.44 5.89 -13.63
N LEU A 124 -0.12 4.69 -13.55
CA LEU A 124 -0.83 4.08 -14.67
C LEU A 124 -2.25 4.66 -14.69
N GLN A 125 -2.70 5.25 -15.79
CA GLN A 125 -4.08 5.67 -15.98
C GLN A 125 -4.78 4.62 -16.84
N LEU A 126 -5.85 4.05 -16.29
CA LEU A 126 -6.73 3.19 -17.07
C LEU A 126 -7.62 4.09 -17.94
N LEU A 127 -7.57 3.84 -19.25
CA LEU A 127 -8.36 4.58 -20.23
C LEU A 127 -9.69 3.88 -20.53
N VAL A 128 -9.84 2.65 -20.04
CA VAL A 128 -11.06 1.84 -20.15
C VAL A 128 -11.60 1.57 -18.74
N SER A 129 -12.89 1.81 -18.51
CA SER A 129 -13.47 1.64 -17.18
C SER A 129 -13.84 0.18 -16.90
N PRO A 130 -13.70 -0.28 -15.65
CA PRO A 130 -14.25 -1.58 -15.23
C PRO A 130 -15.77 -1.65 -15.36
N GLY A 131 -16.28 -2.80 -15.81
CA GLY A 131 -17.71 -3.01 -16.02
C GLY A 131 -18.27 -2.33 -17.28
N GLU A 132 -17.45 -1.62 -18.05
CA GLU A 132 -17.77 -1.34 -19.46
C GLU A 132 -17.62 -2.64 -20.26
N LYS A 133 -18.45 -2.79 -21.29
CA LYS A 133 -18.43 -3.97 -22.19
C LYS A 133 -17.05 -4.23 -22.82
N ASP A 134 -16.15 -3.26 -22.76
CA ASP A 134 -14.85 -3.26 -23.42
C ASP A 134 -13.73 -3.86 -22.55
N LEU A 135 -13.72 -3.67 -21.21
CA LEU A 135 -12.59 -4.17 -20.38
C LEU A 135 -12.53 -5.70 -20.32
N GLN A 136 -13.64 -6.37 -20.01
CA GLN A 136 -13.70 -7.83 -20.01
C GLN A 136 -13.32 -8.41 -21.37
N SER A 137 -13.74 -7.75 -22.45
CA SER A 137 -13.48 -8.16 -23.84
C SER A 137 -12.00 -8.00 -24.18
N HIS A 138 -11.35 -6.94 -23.73
CA HIS A 138 -9.90 -6.72 -23.87
C HIS A 138 -9.08 -7.76 -23.11
N ILE A 139 -9.48 -8.08 -21.87
CA ILE A 139 -8.82 -9.14 -21.09
C ILE A 139 -9.01 -10.50 -21.75
N PHE A 140 -10.23 -10.79 -22.24
CA PHE A 140 -10.52 -12.02 -22.97
C PHE A 140 -9.69 -12.14 -24.25
N TRP A 141 -9.56 -11.06 -25.02
CA TRP A 141 -8.68 -11.00 -26.18
C TRP A 141 -7.23 -11.28 -25.79
N TYR A 142 -6.72 -10.62 -24.76
CA TYR A 142 -5.35 -10.79 -24.29
C TYR A 142 -5.07 -12.22 -23.81
N ALA A 143 -5.99 -12.81 -23.05
CA ALA A 143 -5.90 -14.20 -22.60
C ALA A 143 -5.92 -15.18 -23.77
N SER A 144 -6.69 -14.88 -24.82
CA SER A 144 -6.77 -15.70 -26.03
C SER A 144 -5.48 -15.60 -26.85
N GLU A 145 -4.93 -14.39 -27.00
CA GLU A 145 -3.71 -14.12 -27.78
C GLU A 145 -2.45 -14.70 -27.13
N LEU A 146 -2.32 -14.56 -25.81
CA LEU A 146 -1.18 -15.09 -25.06
C LEU A 146 -1.20 -16.64 -24.97
N GLY A 147 -2.36 -17.23 -25.21
CA GLY A 147 -2.66 -18.63 -24.91
C GLY A 147 -3.35 -18.75 -23.54
N PRO A 148 -4.59 -19.24 -23.47
CA PRO A 148 -5.36 -19.27 -22.22
C PRO A 148 -4.68 -19.95 -21.02
N PRO A 149 -4.00 -21.11 -21.16
CA PRO A 149 -3.25 -21.70 -20.04
C PRO A 149 -2.06 -20.83 -19.61
N ARG A 150 -1.35 -20.21 -20.56
CA ARG A 150 -0.22 -19.33 -20.27
C ARG A 150 -0.67 -18.05 -19.56
N TYR A 151 -1.81 -17.51 -19.96
CA TYR A 151 -2.41 -16.35 -19.30
C TYR A 151 -2.84 -16.70 -17.87
N ALA A 152 -3.45 -17.86 -17.64
CA ALA A 152 -3.82 -18.31 -16.30
C ALA A 152 -2.59 -18.46 -15.37
N GLU A 153 -1.48 -19.00 -15.88
CA GLU A 153 -0.21 -19.07 -15.13
C GLU A 153 0.37 -17.68 -14.82
N LEU A 154 0.36 -16.79 -15.80
CA LEU A 154 0.82 -15.40 -15.66
C LEU A 154 -0.03 -14.65 -14.61
N ALA A 155 -1.36 -14.76 -14.69
CA ALA A 155 -2.27 -14.16 -13.74
C ALA A 155 -2.06 -14.73 -12.33
N ARG A 156 -1.89 -16.05 -12.21
CA ARG A 156 -1.59 -16.70 -10.93
C ARG A 156 -0.29 -16.19 -10.31
N ALA A 157 0.77 -16.01 -11.11
CA ALA A 157 2.05 -15.50 -10.65
C ALA A 157 1.91 -14.05 -10.16
N ALA A 158 1.34 -13.17 -10.98
CA ALA A 158 1.12 -11.76 -10.65
C ALA A 158 0.27 -11.57 -9.38
N LEU A 159 -0.82 -12.32 -9.26
CA LEU A 159 -1.66 -12.34 -8.07
C LEU A 159 -0.88 -12.84 -6.84
N SER A 160 0.00 -13.82 -6.99
CA SER A 160 0.81 -14.33 -5.89
C SER A 160 1.83 -13.30 -5.39
N ASP A 161 2.46 -12.57 -6.30
CA ASP A 161 3.45 -11.55 -5.98
C ASP A 161 2.78 -10.34 -5.30
N ALA A 162 1.69 -9.83 -5.88
CA ALA A 162 0.91 -8.74 -5.28
C ALA A 162 0.38 -9.11 -3.88
N ARG A 163 -0.07 -10.36 -3.68
CA ARG A 163 -0.45 -10.87 -2.36
C ARG A 163 0.70 -10.88 -1.37
N ALA A 164 1.88 -11.33 -1.81
CA ALA A 164 3.06 -11.38 -0.95
C ALA A 164 3.44 -9.97 -0.48
N GLN A 165 3.42 -9.00 -1.38
CA GLN A 165 3.72 -7.61 -1.09
C GLN A 165 2.68 -6.97 -0.15
N ALA A 166 1.38 -7.21 -0.38
CA ALA A 166 0.32 -6.76 0.51
C ALA A 166 0.47 -7.33 1.94
N ARG A 167 0.84 -8.62 2.06
CA ARG A 167 1.07 -9.28 3.36
C ARG A 167 2.32 -8.80 4.07
N ASP A 168 3.41 -8.60 3.32
CA ASP A 168 4.64 -8.04 3.87
C ASP A 168 4.37 -6.63 4.42
N MET A 169 3.58 -5.83 3.71
CA MET A 169 3.17 -4.51 4.16
C MET A 169 2.32 -4.55 5.44
N LEU A 170 1.34 -5.46 5.54
CA LEU A 170 0.57 -5.65 6.78
C LEU A 170 1.46 -6.10 7.96
N ALA A 171 2.44 -6.97 7.70
CA ALA A 171 3.32 -7.52 8.73
C ALA A 171 4.34 -6.50 9.23
N THR A 172 4.95 -5.73 8.33
CA THR A 172 6.01 -4.76 8.64
C THR A 172 5.47 -3.43 9.14
N SER A 173 4.27 -3.04 8.69
CA SER A 173 3.74 -1.68 8.89
C SER A 173 2.45 -1.62 9.70
N GLY A 174 2.02 -2.73 10.33
CA GLY A 174 0.78 -2.78 11.11
C GLY A 174 0.68 -1.76 12.26
N GLN A 175 1.81 -1.23 12.77
CA GLN A 175 1.82 -0.16 13.77
C GLN A 175 1.72 1.25 13.16
N ILE A 176 2.01 1.40 11.87
CA ILE A 176 2.00 2.66 11.10
C ILE A 176 0.68 2.80 10.32
N LEU A 177 0.09 1.68 9.93
CA LEU A 177 -1.15 1.58 9.16
C LEU A 177 -2.34 2.14 9.93
N GLU A 178 -2.93 3.21 9.41
CA GLU A 178 -4.23 3.69 9.87
C GLU A 178 -5.34 2.70 9.49
N ALA A 179 -6.49 2.81 10.17
CA ALA A 179 -7.62 1.89 9.97
C ALA A 179 -8.07 1.83 8.50
N ASP A 180 -8.07 2.97 7.79
CA ASP A 180 -8.52 3.05 6.40
C ASP A 180 -7.58 2.33 5.43
N ILE A 181 -6.26 2.51 5.59
CA ILE A 181 -5.26 1.82 4.75
C ILE A 181 -5.22 0.33 5.11
N THR A 182 -5.34 -0.02 6.39
CA THR A 182 -5.43 -1.42 6.83
C THR A 182 -6.60 -2.11 6.15
N ALA A 183 -7.77 -1.48 6.16
CA ALA A 183 -8.97 -2.01 5.52
C ALA A 183 -8.79 -2.16 4.00
N MET A 184 -8.17 -1.18 3.35
CA MET A 184 -7.88 -1.19 1.91
C MET A 184 -6.93 -2.33 1.51
N VAL A 185 -5.88 -2.57 2.31
CA VAL A 185 -4.90 -3.63 2.04
C VAL A 185 -5.48 -5.01 2.36
N MET A 186 -6.29 -5.11 3.41
CA MET A 186 -7.01 -6.35 3.73
C MET A 186 -8.03 -6.72 2.66
N SER A 187 -8.83 -5.75 2.17
CA SER A 187 -9.80 -6.02 1.09
C SER A 187 -9.09 -6.43 -0.20
N PHE A 188 -7.96 -5.78 -0.51
CA PHE A 188 -7.12 -6.15 -1.65
C PHE A 188 -6.51 -7.56 -1.51
N ASP A 189 -5.93 -7.93 -0.34
CA ASP A 189 -5.47 -9.31 -0.09
C ASP A 189 -6.61 -10.31 -0.24
N GLN A 190 -7.81 -10.01 0.25
CA GLN A 190 -8.97 -10.89 0.14
C GLN A 190 -9.42 -11.09 -1.31
N ALA A 191 -9.51 -10.01 -2.10
CA ALA A 191 -9.84 -10.06 -3.52
C ALA A 191 -8.83 -10.91 -4.30
N ILE A 192 -7.52 -10.68 -4.07
CA ILE A 192 -6.46 -11.47 -4.68
C ILE A 192 -6.54 -12.95 -4.25
N ALA A 193 -6.88 -13.22 -2.97
CA ALA A 193 -7.04 -14.59 -2.47
C ALA A 193 -8.12 -15.36 -3.22
N ALA A 194 -9.27 -14.70 -3.42
CA ALA A 194 -10.40 -15.27 -4.13
C ALA A 194 -10.05 -15.49 -5.60
N ALA A 195 -9.50 -14.47 -6.26
CA ALA A 195 -9.11 -14.54 -7.65
C ALA A 195 -8.13 -15.67 -7.94
N LYS A 196 -7.07 -15.82 -7.13
CA LYS A 196 -6.11 -16.92 -7.28
C LYS A 196 -6.78 -18.30 -7.19
N ARG A 197 -7.66 -18.50 -6.21
CA ARG A 197 -8.41 -19.76 -6.07
C ARG A 197 -9.30 -20.03 -7.28
N HIS A 198 -9.95 -19.00 -7.81
CA HIS A 198 -10.82 -19.15 -8.97
C HIS A 198 -10.04 -19.43 -10.26
N VAL A 199 -8.86 -18.81 -10.45
CA VAL A 199 -7.96 -19.12 -11.58
C VAL A 199 -7.46 -20.56 -11.47
N ASP A 200 -7.01 -20.99 -10.29
CA ASP A 200 -6.55 -22.36 -10.06
C ASP A 200 -7.68 -23.39 -10.33
N SER A 201 -8.91 -23.09 -9.91
CA SER A 201 -10.09 -23.92 -10.18
C SER A 201 -10.42 -23.97 -11.67
N ALA A 202 -10.38 -22.84 -12.37
CA ALA A 202 -10.67 -22.78 -13.81
C ALA A 202 -9.64 -23.57 -14.62
N ALA A 203 -8.35 -23.45 -14.27
CA ALA A 203 -7.27 -24.23 -14.89
C ALA A 203 -7.45 -25.74 -14.63
N SER A 204 -7.85 -26.12 -13.41
CA SER A 204 -8.13 -27.52 -13.07
C SER A 204 -9.30 -28.09 -13.88
N MET A 205 -10.41 -27.34 -13.99
CA MET A 205 -11.58 -27.76 -14.78
C MET A 205 -11.23 -27.92 -16.27
N ARG A 206 -10.39 -27.02 -16.80
CA ARG A 206 -9.87 -27.14 -18.17
C ARG A 206 -9.06 -28.43 -18.35
N ASN A 207 -8.24 -28.81 -17.38
CA ASN A 207 -7.46 -30.05 -17.45
C ASN A 207 -8.35 -31.30 -17.31
N GLU A 208 -9.30 -31.30 -16.38
CA GLU A 208 -10.28 -32.38 -16.21
C GLU A 208 -11.09 -32.63 -17.51
N LYS A 209 -11.55 -31.55 -18.16
CA LYS A 209 -12.26 -31.62 -19.45
C LYS A 209 -11.43 -32.23 -20.57
N LEU A 210 -10.10 -32.18 -20.48
CA LEU A 210 -9.18 -32.80 -21.45
C LEU A 210 -8.80 -34.23 -21.09
N GLU A 211 -8.75 -34.55 -19.78
CA GLU A 211 -8.46 -35.89 -19.27
C GLU A 211 -9.64 -36.86 -19.48
N ASP A 212 -10.89 -36.37 -19.46
CA ASP A 212 -12.12 -37.13 -19.72
C ASP A 212 -12.28 -37.63 -21.18
N SER A 213 -11.20 -37.63 -21.97
CA SER A 213 -11.20 -38.10 -23.35
C SER A 213 -11.29 -39.63 -23.44
N PRO A 214 -12.33 -40.22 -24.05
CA PRO A 214 -12.31 -41.63 -24.41
C PRO A 214 -11.15 -41.91 -25.38
N PHE A 215 -10.42 -43.01 -25.16
CA PHE A 215 -9.24 -43.45 -25.95
C PHE A 215 -9.49 -43.64 -27.48
N HIS A 216 -10.73 -43.45 -27.96
CA HIS A 216 -11.13 -43.62 -29.36
C HIS A 216 -11.63 -42.34 -30.03
N ASP A 217 -11.40 -41.17 -29.43
CA ASP A 217 -11.74 -39.91 -30.06
C ASP A 217 -10.85 -39.60 -31.28
N VAL A 218 -11.48 -39.10 -32.35
CA VAL A 218 -10.82 -38.67 -33.59
C VAL A 218 -10.03 -37.38 -33.33
N GLU A 219 -8.91 -37.18 -34.03
CA GLU A 219 -8.05 -35.98 -33.89
C GLU A 219 -8.81 -34.64 -34.03
N GLU A 220 -9.88 -34.63 -34.82
CA GLU A 220 -10.76 -33.47 -34.98
C GLU A 220 -11.64 -33.19 -33.74
N SER A 221 -12.08 -34.23 -33.01
CA SER A 221 -12.87 -34.06 -31.78
C SER A 221 -12.00 -33.60 -30.60
N THR A 222 -10.77 -34.10 -30.50
CA THR A 222 -9.79 -33.65 -29.49
C THR A 222 -9.35 -32.20 -29.72
N THR A 223 -9.12 -31.80 -30.97
CA THR A 223 -8.78 -30.41 -31.32
C THR A 223 -9.92 -29.44 -31.00
N ARG A 224 -11.17 -29.81 -31.31
CA ARG A 224 -12.35 -29.00 -31.01
C ARG A 224 -12.57 -28.86 -29.49
N ARG A 225 -12.42 -29.95 -28.73
CA ARG A 225 -12.53 -29.95 -27.27
C ARG A 225 -11.47 -29.07 -26.61
N THR A 226 -10.23 -29.13 -27.10
CA THR A 226 -9.14 -28.29 -26.62
C THR A 226 -9.45 -26.80 -26.83
N ARG A 227 -9.89 -26.42 -28.02
CA ARG A 227 -10.31 -25.04 -28.31
C ARG A 227 -11.47 -24.57 -27.43
N GLU A 228 -12.44 -25.44 -27.16
CA GLU A 228 -13.57 -25.10 -26.30
C GLU A 228 -13.14 -24.90 -24.84
N ALA A 229 -12.32 -25.82 -24.31
CA ALA A 229 -11.79 -25.73 -22.95
C ALA A 229 -10.87 -24.51 -22.77
N ASP A 230 -10.05 -24.20 -23.77
CA ASP A 230 -9.19 -23.01 -23.77
C ASP A 230 -10.01 -21.71 -23.85
N ARG A 231 -11.08 -21.68 -24.66
CA ARG A 231 -11.98 -20.53 -24.74
C ARG A 231 -12.73 -20.30 -23.42
N GLU A 232 -13.20 -21.36 -22.77
CA GLU A 232 -13.82 -21.28 -21.45
C GLU A 232 -12.83 -20.77 -20.40
N LEU A 233 -11.59 -21.27 -20.40
CA LEU A 233 -10.54 -20.79 -19.50
C LEU A 233 -10.24 -19.30 -19.71
N ALA A 234 -10.13 -18.84 -20.95
CA ALA A 234 -9.93 -17.42 -21.26
C ALA A 234 -11.10 -16.56 -20.76
N PHE A 235 -12.34 -17.01 -20.98
CA PHE A 235 -13.55 -16.29 -20.55
C PHE A 235 -13.67 -16.21 -19.03
N VAL A 236 -13.45 -17.33 -18.33
CA VAL A 236 -13.50 -17.34 -16.86
C VAL A 236 -12.35 -16.50 -16.28
N SER A 237 -11.15 -16.60 -16.86
CA SER A 237 -10.00 -15.79 -16.43
C SER A 237 -10.24 -14.29 -16.63
N SER A 238 -10.96 -13.90 -17.69
CA SER A 238 -11.26 -12.48 -17.92
C SER A 238 -12.21 -11.91 -16.87
N ILE A 239 -13.25 -12.65 -16.49
CA ILE A 239 -14.17 -12.26 -15.39
C ILE A 239 -13.42 -12.13 -14.07
N ILE A 240 -12.57 -13.11 -13.75
CA ILE A 240 -11.84 -13.12 -12.48
C ILE A 240 -10.89 -11.92 -12.40
N VAL A 241 -10.15 -11.65 -13.48
CA VAL A 241 -9.21 -10.53 -13.54
C VAL A 241 -9.94 -9.19 -13.52
N GLU A 242 -11.04 -9.04 -14.23
CA GLU A 242 -11.88 -7.84 -14.16
C GLU A 242 -12.33 -7.54 -12.73
N SER A 243 -12.76 -8.56 -11.97
CA SER A 243 -13.14 -8.40 -10.57
C SER A 243 -11.97 -7.93 -9.67
N VAL A 244 -10.74 -8.35 -9.97
CA VAL A 244 -9.53 -7.86 -9.27
C VAL A 244 -9.26 -6.40 -9.62
N VAL A 245 -9.36 -6.06 -10.90
CA VAL A 245 -9.17 -4.70 -11.42
C VAL A 245 -10.18 -3.74 -10.76
N ASP A 246 -11.46 -4.13 -10.72
CA ASP A 246 -12.53 -3.44 -10.00
C ASP A 246 -12.19 -3.17 -8.53
N SER A 247 -11.66 -4.19 -7.86
CA SER A 247 -11.29 -4.13 -6.46
C SER A 247 -10.06 -3.23 -6.22
N ALA A 248 -9.21 -3.06 -7.22
CA ALA A 248 -7.95 -2.30 -7.12
C ALA A 248 -8.11 -0.82 -7.48
N ILE A 249 -9.07 -0.46 -8.35
CA ILE A 249 -9.19 0.91 -8.88
C ILE A 249 -9.66 1.92 -7.86
N LYS A 250 -10.64 1.57 -7.01
CA LYS A 250 -11.10 2.47 -5.94
C LYS A 250 -9.98 2.78 -4.94
N PRO A 251 -9.25 1.78 -4.41
CA PRO A 251 -8.02 1.98 -3.65
C PRO A 251 -7.01 2.90 -4.34
N LYS A 252 -6.71 2.61 -5.60
CA LYS A 252 -5.75 3.37 -6.40
C LYS A 252 -6.12 4.84 -6.54
N ALA A 253 -7.34 5.15 -6.97
CA ALA A 253 -7.81 6.52 -7.15
C ALA A 253 -7.78 7.31 -5.83
N TRP A 254 -8.08 6.63 -4.71
CA TRP A 254 -7.95 7.23 -3.39
C TRP A 254 -6.48 7.53 -3.04
N LEU A 255 -5.56 6.58 -3.29
CA LEU A 255 -4.12 6.75 -3.04
C LEU A 255 -3.54 7.90 -3.86
N GLU A 256 -3.86 7.97 -5.15
CA GLU A 256 -3.42 9.04 -6.04
C GLU A 256 -3.89 10.41 -5.54
N ASN A 257 -5.16 10.53 -5.14
CA ASN A 257 -5.72 11.78 -4.61
C ASN A 257 -5.11 12.17 -3.26
N GLU A 258 -4.88 11.20 -2.38
CA GLU A 258 -4.23 11.43 -1.08
C GLU A 258 -2.79 11.93 -1.26
N MET A 259 -2.07 11.40 -2.25
CA MET A 259 -0.71 11.80 -2.60
C MET A 259 -0.67 13.21 -3.21
N LEU A 260 -1.56 13.52 -4.17
CA LEU A 260 -1.68 14.84 -4.81
C LEU A 260 -2.09 15.94 -3.83
N ASN A 261 -3.06 15.69 -2.95
CA ASN A 261 -3.50 16.69 -1.96
C ASN A 261 -2.39 17.05 -0.96
N ARG A 262 -1.49 16.11 -0.65
CA ARG A 262 -0.38 16.34 0.27
C ARG A 262 0.78 17.09 -0.38
N GLU A 263 1.07 16.85 -1.66
CA GLU A 263 2.02 17.68 -2.43
C GLU A 263 1.55 19.15 -2.50
N GLY A 264 0.25 19.38 -2.71
CA GLY A 264 -0.38 20.70 -2.70
C GLY A 264 -0.34 21.42 -1.33
N GLN A 265 -0.24 20.67 -0.23
CA GLN A 265 -0.15 21.21 1.13
C GLN A 265 1.30 21.37 1.64
N SER A 266 2.31 21.05 0.84
CA SER A 266 3.69 21.24 1.24
C SER A 266 3.98 22.74 1.50
N PRO A 267 4.42 23.12 2.71
CA PRO A 267 4.71 24.53 3.04
C PRO A 267 5.88 25.12 2.23
N PHE A 268 6.58 24.28 1.45
CA PHE A 268 7.72 24.66 0.61
C PHE A 268 7.32 25.08 -0.81
N ARG A 269 6.15 24.68 -1.34
CA ARG A 269 5.68 25.17 -2.65
C ARG A 269 5.23 26.64 -2.58
N ARG A 270 4.80 27.09 -1.39
CA ARG A 270 4.45 28.51 -1.12
C ARG A 270 5.66 29.44 -1.05
N LEU A 271 6.88 28.91 -1.11
CA LEU A 271 8.14 29.66 -1.12
C LEU A 271 8.84 29.61 -2.50
N GLN A 272 8.23 29.00 -3.51
CA GLN A 272 8.76 28.92 -4.88
C GLN A 272 8.03 29.84 -5.89
N LEU A 273 7.25 30.80 -5.40
CA LEU A 273 6.70 31.90 -6.20
C LEU A 273 7.27 33.24 -5.72
#